data_AF-A0A6V8SLZ3-F1
#
_entry.id   AF-A0A6V8SLZ3-F1
#
_cell.length_a   1.000
_cell.length_b   1.000
_cell.length_c   1.000
_cell.angle_alpha   90.00
_cell.angle_beta   90.00
_cell.angle_gamma   90.00
#
_symmetry.space_group_name_H-M   'P 1'
#
loop_
_entity.id
_entity.type
_entity.pdbx_description
1 polymer ?
#
loop_
_entity_poly.entity_id
_entity_poly.type
_entity_poly.pdbx_seq_one_letter_code
_entity_poly.pdbx_strand_id
1 'polypeptide(L)' 'MSELEKLLSEYKETERCIELGMEYLNDKDYARGKLDLVRVIIADLERLSAIAE' A
#
# COMPACT_ATOMS: atom_id res chain seq x y z
N MET A 1 -3.73 13.20 14.11
CA MET A 1 -3.24 12.38 12.99
C MET A 1 -2.63 13.33 11.98
N SER A 2 -1.35 13.17 11.67
CA SER A 2 -0.68 13.97 10.63
C SER A 2 -1.20 13.60 9.24
N GLU A 3 -0.97 14.46 8.25
CA GLU A 3 -1.30 14.13 6.85
C GLU A 3 -0.54 12.90 6.36
N LEU A 4 0.69 12.69 6.85
CA LEU A 4 1.52 11.53 6.55
C LEU A 4 0.94 10.24 7.15
N GLU A 5 0.51 10.27 8.42
CA GLU A 5 -0.14 9.12 9.06
C GLU A 5 -1.44 8.74 8.36
N LYS A 6 -2.23 9.74 7.93
CA LYS A 6 -3.46 9.51 7.18
C LYS A 6 -3.16 8.85 5.83
N LEU A 7 -2.18 9.37 5.09
CA LEU A 7 -1.79 8.82 3.80
C LEU A 7 -1.26 7.38 3.92
N LEU A 8 -0.43 7.11 4.94
CA LEU A 8 0.07 5.76 5.22
C LEU A 8 -1.08 4.77 5.50
N SER A 9 -2.08 5.22 6.28
CA SER A 9 -3.28 4.42 6.57
C SER A 9 -4.08 4.11 5.30
N GLU A 10 -4.28 5.09 4.42
CA GLU A 10 -4.98 4.93 3.14
C GLU A 10 -4.28 3.92 2.21
N TYR A 11 -2.95 3.96 2.15
CA TYR A 11 -2.19 2.98 1.35
C TYR A 11 -2.21 1.57 1.96
N LYS A 12 -2.18 1.43 3.28
CA LYS A 12 -2.36 0.12 3.95
C LYS A 12 -3.74 -0.48 3.69
N GLU A 13 -4.78 0.33 3.66
CA GLU A 13 -6.12 -0.14 3.28
C GLU A 13 -6.18 -0.51 1.78
N THR A 14 -5.48 0.25 0.94
CA THR A 14 -5.36 -0.07 -0.50
C THR A 14 -4.67 -1.41 -0.73
N GLU A 15 -3.56 -1.69 0.00
CA GLU A 15 -2.88 -2.99 -0.03
C GLU A 15 -3.86 -4.12 0.29
N ARG A 16 -4.59 -3.99 1.41
CA ARG A 16 -5.59 -4.96 1.85
C ARG A 16 -6.69 -5.20 0.81
N CYS A 17 -7.20 -4.13 0.20
CA CYS A 17 -8.24 -4.22 -0.83
C CYS A 17 -7.74 -4.97 -2.08
N ILE A 18 -6.49 -4.73 -2.50
CA ILE A 18 -5.91 -5.44 -3.65
C ILE A 18 -5.73 -6.93 -3.31
N GLU A 19 -5.21 -7.25 -2.13
CA GLU A 19 -5.05 -8.64 -1.68
C GLU A 19 -6.39 -9.40 -1.64
N LEU A 20 -7.45 -8.77 -1.13
CA LEU A 20 -8.80 -9.33 -1.15
C LEU A 20 -9.35 -9.50 -2.57
N GLY A 21 -9.14 -8.50 -3.42
CA GLY A 21 -9.58 -8.52 -4.81
C GLY A 21 -8.88 -9.57 -5.67
N MET A 22 -7.63 -9.90 -5.36
CA MET A 22 -6.83 -10.88 -6.09
C MET A 22 -7.43 -12.29 -6.08
N GLU A 23 -8.17 -12.68 -5.03
CA GLU A 23 -8.83 -14.00 -4.96
C GLU A 23 -9.88 -14.20 -6.05
N TYR A 24 -10.40 -13.12 -6.64
CA TYR A 24 -11.42 -13.16 -7.69
C TYR A 24 -10.83 -13.14 -9.11
N LEU A 25 -9.50 -13.10 -9.26
CA LEU A 25 -8.84 -12.98 -10.56
C LEU A 25 -8.30 -14.33 -11.05
N ASN A 26 -8.62 -14.65 -12.31
CA ASN A 26 -8.06 -15.80 -13.02
C ASN A 26 -6.57 -15.60 -13.38
N ASP A 27 -6.17 -14.35 -13.61
CA ASP A 27 -4.79 -13.93 -13.84
C ASP A 27 -4.44 -12.82 -12.85
N LYS A 28 -3.35 -13.03 -12.10
CA LYS A 28 -2.94 -12.20 -10.97
C LYS A 28 -1.73 -11.32 -11.29
N ASP A 29 -1.10 -11.45 -12.46
CA ASP A 29 0.19 -10.79 -12.74
C ASP A 29 0.07 -9.26 -12.71
N TYR A 30 -0.98 -8.72 -13.34
CA TYR A 30 -1.23 -7.28 -13.34
C TYR A 30 -1.53 -6.76 -11.92
N ALA A 31 -2.36 -7.49 -11.16
CA ALA A 31 -2.70 -7.12 -9.79
C ALA A 31 -1.48 -7.20 -8.86
N ARG A 32 -0.59 -8.18 -9.06
CA ARG A 32 0.67 -8.34 -8.36
C ARG A 32 1.57 -7.12 -8.57
N GLY A 33 1.70 -6.66 -9.82
CA GLY A 33 2.47 -5.45 -10.12
C GLY A 33 1.92 -4.19 -9.45
N LYS A 34 0.58 -4.08 -9.32
CA LYS A 34 -0.04 -2.98 -8.56
C LYS A 34 0.20 -3.09 -7.06
N LEU A 35 0.12 -4.29 -6.51
CA LEU A 35 0.39 -4.57 -5.10
C LEU A 35 1.84 -4.24 -4.74
N ASP A 36 2.80 -4.62 -5.59
CA ASP A 36 4.22 -4.34 -5.37
C ASP A 36 4.50 -2.83 -5.36
N LEU A 37 3.86 -2.07 -6.25
CA LEU A 37 3.96 -0.60 -6.24
C LEU A 37 3.40 0.02 -4.94
N VAL A 38 2.23 -0.45 -4.49
CA VAL A 38 1.63 0.02 -3.22
C VAL A 38 2.55 -0.25 -2.04
N ARG A 39 3.17 -1.44 -1.98
CA ARG A 39 4.14 -1.80 -0.92
C ARG A 39 5.39 -0.91 -0.93
N VAL A 40 5.90 -0.55 -2.11
CA VAL A 40 7.02 0.40 -2.21
C VAL A 40 6.61 1.77 -1.63
N ILE A 41 5.42 2.26 -1.98
CA ILE A 41 4.92 3.54 -1.46
C ILE A 41 4.76 3.49 0.06
N ILE A 42 4.19 2.42 0.62
CA ILE A 42 4.07 2.22 2.07
C ILE A 42 5.46 2.30 2.73
N ALA A 43 6.44 1.57 2.20
CA ALA A 43 7.80 1.57 2.76
C ALA A 43 8.46 2.97 2.71
N ASP A 44 8.23 3.74 1.65
CA ASP A 44 8.71 5.13 1.56
C ASP A 44 8.03 6.04 2.59
N LEU A 45 6.72 5.92 2.77
CA LEU A 45 5.96 6.71 3.76
C LEU A 45 6.38 6.36 5.20
N GLU A 46 6.61 5.07 5.51
CA GLU A 46 7.12 4.64 6.82
C GLU A 46 8.53 5.20 7.08
N ARG A 47 9.41 5.21 6.08
CA ARG A 47 10.73 5.85 6.17
C ARG A 47 10.61 7.34 6.43
N LEU A 48 9.74 8.05 5.72
CA LEU A 48 9.52 9.48 5.93
C LEU A 48 9.00 9.76 7.33
N SER A 49 8.10 8.92 7.85
CA SER A 49 7.56 9.06 9.20
C SER A 49 8.65 8.92 10.26
N ALA A 50 9.57 7.97 10.08
CA ALA A 50 10.68 7.74 11.01
C ALA A 50 11.75 8.85 11.00
N ILE A 51 11.82 9.66 9.94
CA ILE A 51 12.75 10.80 9.83
C ILE A 51 12.14 12.08 10.41
N ALA A 52 10.80 12.15 10.51
CA ALA A 52 10.07 13.33 10.97
C ALA A 52 9.93 13.43 12.51
N GLU A 53 10.37 12.40 13.25
CA GLU A 53 10.45 12.35 14.72
C GLU A 53 11.81 12.85 15.25
#